data_AF-A0A5K7ZYE4-F1
#
_entry.id   AF-A0A5K7ZYE4-F1
#
_cell.length_a   1.000
_cell.length_b   1.000
_cell.length_c   1.000
_cell.angle_alpha   90.00
_cell.angle_beta   90.00
_cell.angle_gamma   90.00
#
_symmetry.space_group_name_H-M   'P 1'
#
loop_
_entity.id
_entity.type
_entity.pdbx_description
1 polymer ?
#
loop_
_entity_poly.entity_id
_entity_poly.type
_entity_poly.pdbx_seq_one_letter_code
_entity_poly.pdbx_strand_id
1 'polypeptide(L)' 'MSEKPSDPETNACICTEIPKALYDRVEEYCRSKGILPSEFIFDAISEKLFSIHRERRRKPRL' A
#
# COMPACT_ATOMS: atom_id res chain seq x y z
N MET A 1 -17.93 13.79 -31.27
CA MET A 1 -17.95 13.24 -29.91
C MET A 1 -16.67 12.45 -29.75
N SER A 2 -15.60 13.06 -29.23
CA SER A 2 -14.32 12.35 -29.05
C SER A 2 -14.33 11.72 -27.66
N GLU A 3 -14.41 10.40 -27.61
CA GLU A 3 -14.23 9.64 -26.38
C GLU A 3 -12.80 9.87 -25.87
N LYS A 4 -12.69 10.40 -24.66
CA LYS A 4 -11.42 10.61 -23.97
C LYS A 4 -10.90 9.21 -23.59
N PRO A 5 -9.65 8.83 -23.92
CA PRO A 5 -9.13 7.52 -23.54
C PRO A 5 -9.15 7.43 -22.01
N SER A 6 -9.88 6.47 -21.48
CA SER A 6 -9.86 6.14 -20.05
C SER A 6 -8.44 5.71 -19.70
N ASP A 7 -7.78 6.52 -18.88
CA ASP A 7 -6.42 6.29 -18.42
C ASP A 7 -6.37 4.94 -17.67
N PRO A 8 -5.62 3.94 -18.16
CA PRO A 8 -5.63 2.59 -17.57
C PRO A 8 -5.09 2.55 -16.13
N GLU A 9 -4.47 3.62 -15.63
CA GLU A 9 -3.83 3.65 -14.31
C GLU A 9 -4.78 3.95 -13.15
N THR A 10 -5.97 4.52 -13.37
CA THR A 10 -6.81 5.02 -12.25
C THR A 10 -7.41 3.91 -11.39
N ASN A 11 -7.37 2.65 -11.86
CA ASN A 11 -7.87 1.46 -11.15
C ASN A 11 -6.80 0.37 -11.00
N ALA A 12 -5.52 0.73 -11.03
CA ALA A 12 -4.45 -0.22 -10.84
C ALA A 12 -4.56 -0.89 -9.46
N CYS A 13 -4.51 -2.23 -9.43
CA CYS A 13 -4.55 -3.01 -8.18
C CYS A 13 -3.31 -3.88 -8.05
N ILE A 14 -2.90 -4.12 -6.80
CA ILE A 14 -1.83 -5.07 -6.46
C ILE A 14 -2.50 -6.28 -5.82
N CYS A 15 -2.47 -7.41 -6.51
CA CYS A 15 -2.90 -8.69 -5.94
C CYS A 15 -1.70 -9.34 -5.24
N THR A 16 -1.85 -9.66 -3.96
CA THR A 16 -0.82 -10.32 -3.17
C THR A 16 -1.45 -11.34 -2.23
N GLU A 17 -0.73 -12.43 -1.99
CA GLU A 17 -1.15 -13.44 -1.03
C GLU A 17 -0.70 -13.03 0.37
N ILE A 18 -1.67 -12.86 1.27
CA ILE A 18 -1.43 -12.53 2.67
C ILE A 18 -1.91 -13.71 3.51
N PRO A 19 -1.10 -14.21 4.45
CA PRO A 19 -1.55 -15.23 5.39
C PRO A 19 -2.84 -14.79 6.07
N LYS A 20 -3.87 -15.65 6.06
CA LYS A 20 -5.22 -15.30 6.54
C LYS A 20 -5.22 -14.71 7.95
N ALA A 21 -4.52 -15.35 8.89
CA ALA A 21 -4.42 -14.87 10.27
C ALA A 21 -3.75 -13.50 10.41
N LEU A 22 -2.91 -13.10 9.45
CA LEU A 22 -2.35 -11.74 9.42
C LEU A 22 -3.40 -10.76 8.91
N TYR A 23 -4.09 -11.11 7.82
CA TYR A 23 -5.16 -10.27 7.25
C TYR A 23 -6.31 -10.06 8.24
N ASP A 24 -6.76 -11.10 8.93
CA ASP A 24 -7.85 -11.03 9.91
C ASP A 24 -7.53 -10.02 11.04
N ARG A 25 -6.28 -9.99 11.51
CA ARG A 25 -5.83 -9.01 12.53
C ARG A 25 -5.82 -7.58 12.00
N VAL A 26 -5.42 -7.39 10.74
CA VAL A 26 -5.48 -6.08 10.08
C VAL A 26 -6.93 -5.63 9.92
N GLU A 27 -7.80 -6.54 9.47
CA GLU A 27 -9.22 -6.23 9.29
C GLU A 27 -9.90 -5.84 10.61
N GLU A 28 -9.65 -6.58 11.69
CA GLU A 28 -10.19 -6.27 13.01
C GLU A 28 -9.72 -4.89 13.50
N TYR A 29 -8.43 -4.59 13.34
CA TYR A 29 -7.87 -3.28 13.67
C TYR A 29 -8.53 -2.17 12.84
N CYS A 30 -8.60 -2.33 11.52
CA CYS A 30 -9.20 -1.37 10.60
C CYS A 30 -10.68 -1.10 10.93
N ARG A 31 -11.44 -2.17 11.24
CA ARG A 31 -12.84 -2.06 11.68
C ARG A 31 -12.98 -1.23 12.95
N SER A 32 -12.08 -1.40 13.92
CA SER A 32 -12.08 -0.61 15.17
C SER A 32 -11.77 0.88 14.97
N LYS A 33 -11.12 1.22 13.84
CA LYS A 33 -10.70 2.59 13.49
C LYS A 33 -11.55 3.25 12.42
N GLY A 34 -12.47 2.50 11.79
CA GLY A 34 -13.27 3.01 10.67
C GLY A 34 -12.44 3.27 9.40
N ILE A 35 -11.35 2.52 9.20
CA ILE A 35 -10.44 2.65 8.05
C ILE A 35 -10.62 1.43 7.14
N LEU A 36 -10.43 1.58 5.83
CA LEU A 36 -10.43 0.43 4.92
C LEU A 36 -9.12 -0.37 5.04
N PRO A 37 -9.17 -1.72 5.08
CA PRO A 37 -7.95 -2.54 5.09
C PRO A 37 -6.99 -2.26 3.93
N SER A 38 -7.52 -1.93 2.75
CA SER A 38 -6.72 -1.55 1.58
C SER A 38 -5.92 -0.26 1.83
N GLU A 39 -6.55 0.79 2.36
CA GLU A 39 -5.88 2.06 2.69
C GLU A 39 -4.75 1.83 3.69
N PHE A 40 -5.03 1.06 4.76
CA PHE A 40 -4.03 0.71 5.75
C PHE A 40 -2.83 -0.03 5.15
N ILE A 41 -3.08 -1.01 4.27
CA ILE A 41 -2.02 -1.77 3.60
C ILE A 41 -1.18 -0.85 2.69
N PHE A 42 -1.82 0.04 1.93
CA PHE A 42 -1.11 0.98 1.06
C PHE A 42 -0.25 1.97 1.84
N ASP A 43 -0.76 2.49 2.97
CA ASP A 43 -0.01 3.37 3.86
C ASP A 43 1.22 2.64 4.43
N ALA A 44 1.03 1.42 4.93
CA ALA A 44 2.12 0.60 5.48
C ALA A 44 3.20 0.30 4.43
N ILE A 45 2.81 0.00 3.19
CA ILE A 45 3.76 -0.19 2.07
C ILE A 45 4.52 1.11 1.80
N SER A 46 3.81 2.25 1.71
CA SER A 46 4.41 3.55 1.41
C SER A 46 5.43 3.97 2.48
N GLU A 47 5.08 3.81 3.75
CA GLU A 47 5.99 4.08 4.88
C GLU A 47 7.24 3.18 4.84
N LYS A 48 7.06 1.89 4.54
CA LYS A 48 8.18 0.96 4.46
C LYS A 48 9.13 1.32 3.30
N LEU A 49 8.58 1.63 2.13
CA LEU A 49 9.36 2.07 0.97
C LEU A 49 10.12 3.36 1.27
N PHE A 50 9.47 4.33 1.92
CA PHE A 50 10.10 5.58 2.34
C PHE A 50 11.25 5.33 3.33
N SER A 51 11.03 4.47 4.32
CA SER A 51 12.03 4.09 5.32
C SER A 51 13.26 3.42 4.68
N ILE A 52 13.05 2.44 3.79
CA ILE A 52 14.13 1.79 3.02
C ILE A 52 14.92 2.81 2.20
N HIS A 53 14.22 3.71 1.51
CA HIS A 53 14.87 4.74 0.71
C HIS A 53 15.70 5.70 1.56
N ARG A 54 15.20 6.11 2.73
CA ARG A 54 15.93 6.95 3.69
C ARG A 54 17.18 6.24 4.24
N GLU A 55 17.07 4.96 4.56
CA GLU A 55 18.20 4.15 5.05
C GLU A 55 19.29 3.99 3.99
N ARG A 56 18.91 3.71 2.74
CA ARG A 56 19.85 3.61 1.61
C ARG A 56 20.66 4.89 1.39
N ARG A 57 20.05 6.07 1.59
CA ARG A 57 20.75 7.36 1.49
C ARG A 57 21.68 7.67 2.66
N ARG A 58 21.49 7.01 3.81
CA ARG A 58 22.33 7.19 5.01
C ARG A 58 23.60 6.36 5.00
N LYS A 59 23.67 5.29 4.19
CA LYS A 59 24.92 4.56 4.00
C LYS A 59 25.91 5.48 3.28
N PRO A 60 27.12 5.73 3.85
CA PRO A 60 28.14 6.49 3.14
C PRO A 60 28.40 5.76 1.83
N ARG A 61 28.33 6.50 0.71
CA ARG A 61 28.92 6.03 -0.53
C ARG A 61 30.42 6.01 -0.28
N LEU A 62 30.99 4.83 -0.09
CA LEU A 62 32.43 4.61 -0.12
C LEU A 62 32.98 5.08 -1.46
#